data_AF-A0A847YDV7-F1
#
_entry.id   AF-A0A847YDV7-F1
#
_cell.length_a   1.000
_cell.length_b   1.000
_cell.length_c   1.000
_cell.angle_alpha   90.00
_cell.angle_beta   90.00
_cell.angle_gamma   90.00
#
_symmetry.space_group_name_H-M   'P 1'
#
loop_
_entity.id
_entity.type
_entity.pdbx_description
1 polymer ?
#
loop_
_entity_poly.entity_id
_entity_poly.type
_entity_poly.pdbx_seq_one_letter_code
_entity_poly.pdbx_strand_id
1 'polypeptide(L)'
;VRTERYKYIHYPHGDGTPDRHRAELYDLQNDPGERYNRIDDPAYAAVLQELKAELRRLQEETEALPDRMPLDEGVKTELPEASIR
;
A
#
# COMPACT_ATOMS: atom_id res chain seq x y z
N VAL A 1 -1.50 -5.32 -4.91
CA VAL A 1 -2.08 -6.36 -5.79
C VAL A 1 -3.15 -5.75 -6.67
N ARG A 2 -3.18 -6.06 -7.96
CA ARG A 2 -4.25 -5.63 -8.87
C ARG A 2 -4.81 -6.83 -9.62
N THR A 3 -6.11 -7.00 -9.56
CA THR A 3 -6.90 -7.98 -10.32
C THR A 3 -7.73 -7.24 -11.38
N GLU A 4 -8.53 -7.96 -12.16
CA GLU A 4 -9.46 -7.35 -13.12
C GLU A 4 -10.46 -6.41 -12.44
N ARG A 5 -10.96 -6.78 -11.26
CA ARG A 5 -12.02 -6.04 -10.56
C ARG A 5 -11.53 -5.20 -9.39
N TYR A 6 -10.49 -5.63 -8.69
CA TYR A 6 -10.07 -4.97 -7.45
C TYR A 6 -8.60 -4.60 -7.45
N LYS A 7 -8.27 -3.51 -6.77
CA LYS A 7 -6.89 -3.09 -6.49
C LYS A 7 -6.71 -2.88 -5.00
N TYR A 8 -5.68 -3.51 -4.44
CA TYR A 8 -5.27 -3.37 -3.05
C TYR A 8 -3.85 -2.80 -2.97
N ILE A 9 -3.66 -1.78 -2.14
CA ILE A 9 -2.38 -1.12 -1.89
C ILE A 9 -2.12 -1.12 -0.38
N HIS A 10 -0.91 -1.53 0.01
CA HIS A 10 -0.43 -1.55 1.39
C HIS A 10 0.84 -0.71 1.48
N TYR A 11 0.97 0.10 2.53
CA TYR A 11 2.08 1.02 2.75
C TYR A 11 2.86 0.64 4.02
N PRO A 12 3.67 -0.43 3.98
CA PRO A 12 4.47 -0.85 5.13
C PRO A 12 5.60 0.14 5.43
N HIS A 13 5.94 0.30 6.71
CA HIS A 13 7.11 1.06 7.15
C HIS A 13 8.27 0.15 7.55
N GLY A 14 9.48 0.56 7.18
CA GLY A 14 10.71 -0.18 7.44
C GLY A 14 11.17 -0.24 8.89
N ASP A 15 10.51 0.47 9.81
CA ASP A 15 10.84 0.48 11.25
C ASP A 15 10.10 -0.60 12.05
N GLY A 16 9.22 -1.38 11.40
CA GLY A 16 8.41 -2.41 12.07
C GLY A 16 7.35 -1.85 13.02
N THR A 17 7.11 -0.54 12.99
CA THR A 17 6.01 0.10 13.71
C THR A 17 4.71 0.01 12.90
N PRO A 18 3.53 0.28 13.50
CA PRO A 18 2.27 0.29 12.75
C PRO A 18 2.33 1.22 11.53
N ASP A 19 1.65 0.82 10.45
CA ASP A 19 1.63 1.60 9.22
C ASP A 19 1.18 3.05 9.48
N ARG A 20 1.95 4.03 9.01
CA ARG A 20 1.61 5.45 9.16
C ARG A 20 0.59 5.90 8.12
N HIS A 21 0.50 5.18 7.00
CA HIS A 21 -0.45 5.45 5.92
C HIS A 21 -1.55 4.41 5.88
N ARG A 22 -2.78 4.89 5.70
CA ARG A 22 -3.93 4.03 5.53
C ARG A 22 -3.82 3.27 4.21
N ALA A 23 -3.98 1.95 4.26
CA ALA A 23 -4.07 1.10 3.08
C ALA A 23 -5.27 1.48 2.18
N GLU A 24 -5.26 1.03 0.94
CA GLU A 24 -6.30 1.36 -0.03
C GLU A 24 -6.88 0.12 -0.69
N LEU A 25 -8.20 0.13 -0.87
CA LEU A 25 -8.94 -0.87 -1.63
C LEU A 25 -9.89 -0.18 -2.60
N TYR A 26 -9.79 -0.49 -3.89
CA TYR A 26 -10.66 0.05 -4.93
C TYR A 26 -11.37 -1.08 -5.70
N ASP A 27 -12.66 -0.88 -5.97
CA ASP A 27 -13.46 -1.68 -6.90
C ASP A 27 -13.42 -1.00 -8.28
N LEU A 28 -12.54 -1.46 -9.15
CA LEU A 28 -12.29 -0.89 -10.47
C LEU A 28 -13.49 -1.05 -11.43
N GLN A 29 -14.40 -1.98 -11.15
CA GLN A 29 -15.60 -2.17 -11.97
C GLN A 29 -16.66 -1.11 -11.65
N ASN A 30 -16.87 -0.83 -10.37
CA ASN A 30 -17.85 0.16 -9.92
C ASN A 30 -17.28 1.58 -9.80
N ASP A 31 -15.96 1.71 -9.67
CA ASP A 31 -15.23 2.96 -9.54
C ASP A 31 -13.90 2.91 -10.33
N PRO A 32 -13.97 2.95 -11.67
CA PRO A 32 -12.78 2.90 -12.53
C PRO A 32 -11.84 4.10 -12.36
N GLY A 33 -12.33 5.16 -11.71
CA GLY A 33 -11.54 6.35 -11.38
C GLY A 33 -10.86 6.31 -10.01
N GLU A 34 -10.97 5.20 -9.26
CA GLU A 34 -10.34 5.01 -7.94
C GLU A 34 -10.64 6.16 -6.96
N ARG A 35 -11.86 6.69 -7.00
CA ARG A 35 -12.29 7.86 -6.23
C ARG A 35 -12.63 7.53 -4.79
N TYR A 36 -13.00 6.29 -4.52
CA TYR A 36 -13.52 5.86 -3.23
C TYR A 36 -12.71 4.70 -2.66
N ASN A 37 -11.92 5.00 -1.64
CA ASN A 37 -11.23 3.97 -0.87
C ASN A 37 -12.24 3.17 -0.01
N ARG A 38 -12.30 1.85 -0.23
CA ARG A 38 -13.17 0.87 0.45
C ARG A 38 -12.47 0.09 1.56
N ILE A 39 -11.29 0.52 2.00
CA ILE A 39 -10.48 -0.22 2.98
C ILE A 39 -11.22 -0.49 4.30
N ASP A 40 -12.06 0.45 4.74
CA ASP A 40 -12.82 0.38 5.99
C ASP A 40 -14.28 -0.10 5.79
N ASP A 41 -14.67 -0.45 4.56
CA ASP A 41 -16.03 -0.86 4.23
C ASP A 41 -16.25 -2.34 4.57
N PRO A 42 -17.12 -2.68 5.54
CA PRO A 42 -17.34 -4.06 5.95
C PRO A 42 -17.89 -4.95 4.81
N ALA A 43 -18.56 -4.37 3.80
CA ALA A 43 -19.03 -5.12 2.64
C ALA A 43 -17.88 -5.69 1.80
N TYR A 44 -16.69 -5.08 1.88
CA TYR A 44 -15.49 -5.49 1.15
C TYR A 44 -14.50 -6.29 2.02
N ALA A 45 -14.85 -6.62 3.27
CA ALA A 45 -13.96 -7.29 4.21
C ALA A 45 -13.44 -8.64 3.68
N ALA A 46 -14.30 -9.42 3.01
CA ALA A 46 -13.90 -10.71 2.43
C ALA A 46 -12.86 -10.52 1.30
N VAL A 47 -13.13 -9.60 0.37
CA VAL A 47 -12.22 -9.26 -0.73
C VAL A 47 -10.88 -8.72 -0.20
N LEU A 48 -10.92 -7.91 0.86
CA LEU A 48 -9.70 -7.39 1.50
C LEU A 48 -8.82 -8.53 2.03
N GLN A 49 -9.41 -9.55 2.67
CA GLN A 49 -8.65 -10.70 3.17
C GLN A 49 -8.04 -11.52 2.03
N GLU A 50 -8.79 -11.75 0.96
CA GLU A 50 -8.30 -12.46 -0.23
C GLU A 50 -7.10 -11.73 -0.85
N LEU A 51 -7.19 -10.41 -1.03
CA LEU A 51 -6.11 -9.63 -1.64
C LEU A 51 -4.89 -9.49 -0.73
N LYS A 52 -5.08 -9.48 0.61
CA LYS A 52 -3.98 -9.55 1.57
C LYS A 52 -3.25 -10.89 1.50
N ALA A 53 -4.00 -11.99 1.40
CA ALA A 53 -3.43 -13.32 1.23
C ALA A 53 -2.65 -13.43 -0.09
N GLU A 54 -3.21 -12.90 -1.19
CA GLU A 54 -2.51 -12.90 -2.48
C GLU A 54 -1.26 -12.00 -2.45
N LEU A 55 -1.30 -10.85 -1.77
CA LEU A 55 -0.11 -10.02 -1.59
C LEU A 55 1.00 -10.81 -0.89
N ARG A 56 0.69 -11.51 0.21
CA ARG A 56 1.65 -12.33 0.92
C ARG A 56 2.18 -13.47 0.05
N ARG A 57 1.31 -14.17 -0.68
CA ARG A 57 1.71 -15.23 -1.62
C ARG A 57 2.72 -14.71 -2.64
N LEU A 58 2.45 -13.55 -3.24
CA LEU A 58 3.33 -12.93 -4.22
C LEU A 58 4.66 -12.47 -3.60
N GLN A 59 4.65 -11.91 -2.39
CA GLN A 59 5.87 -11.54 -1.67
C GLN A 59 6.76 -12.76 -1.37
N GLU A 60 6.16 -13.89 -1.01
CA GLU A 60 6.88 -15.15 -0.81
C GLU A 60 7.42 -15.71 -2.14
N GLU A 61 6.59 -15.72 -3.20
CA GLU A 61 6.95 -16.23 -4.53
C GLU A 61 8.10 -15.43 -5.18
N THR A 62 8.19 -14.14 -4.87
CA THR A 62 9.20 -13.23 -5.43
C THR A 62 10.39 -12.99 -4.51
N GLU A 63 10.48 -13.70 -3.38
CA GLU A 63 11.53 -13.53 -2.37
C GLU A 63 11.64 -12.07 -1.86
N ALA A 64 10.53 -11.32 -1.91
CA ALA A 64 10.47 -9.94 -1.42
C ALA A 64 10.50 -9.87 0.12
N LEU A 65 10.45 -11.01 0.82
CA LEU A 65 10.52 -11.10 2.26
C LEU A 65 11.94 -11.37 2.77
N PRO A 66 12.41 -10.69 3.83
CA PRO A 66 11.71 -9.61 4.54
C PRO A 66 11.68 -8.32 3.71
N ASP A 67 10.53 -7.66 3.70
CA ASP A 67 10.32 -6.41 2.97
C ASP A 67 11.12 -5.28 3.65
N ARG A 68 12.34 -5.03 3.17
CA ARG A 68 13.25 -4.01 3.70
C ARG A 68 12.93 -2.66 3.09
N MET A 69 11.84 -2.06 3.56
CA MET A 69 11.44 -0.72 3.15
C MET A 69 12.40 0.33 3.73
N PRO A 70 12.78 1.37 2.97
CA PRO A 70 13.51 2.50 3.51
C PRO A 70 12.66 3.25 4.55
N LEU A 71 13.32 3.92 5.49
CA LEU A 71 12.62 4.79 6.44
C LEU A 71 12.16 6.06 5.72
N ASP A 72 10.86 6.34 5.79
CA ASP A 72 10.33 7.63 5.41
C ASP A 72 10.63 8.64 6.53
N GLU A 73 11.63 9.49 6.31
CA GLU A 73 12.01 10.60 7.19
C GLU A 73 11.08 11.82 7.06
N GLY A 74 10.08 11.77 6.17
CA GLY A 74 9.19 12.89 5.86
C GLY A 74 9.87 13.99 5.03
N VAL A 75 9.09 15.02 4.69
CA VAL A 75 9.63 16.20 4.00
C VAL A 75 10.47 17.01 4.97
N LYS A 76 11.79 17.03 4.76
CA LYS A 76 12.70 17.90 5.51
C LYS A 76 12.36 19.35 5.17
N THR A 77 12.11 20.18 6.18
CA THR A 77 11.83 21.63 6.03
C THR A 77 13.07 22.45 5.66
N GLU A 78 14.23 21.80 5.57
CA GLU A 78 15.51 22.41 5.27
C GLU A 78 15.69 22.55 3.76
N LEU A 79 16.09 23.73 3.29
CA LEU A 79 16.42 23.93 1.88
C LEU A 79 17.61 23.05 1.51
N PRO A 80 17.63 22.43 0.32
CA PRO A 80 18.78 21.64 -0.12
C PRO A 80 20.04 22.49 -0.13
N GLU A 81 21.19 21.82 0.07
CA GLU A 81 22.51 22.46 0.06
C GLU A 81 22.69 23.31 -1.19
N ALA A 82 23.39 24.44 -1.05
CA ALA A 82 23.59 25.40 -2.14
C ALA A 82 24.33 24.82 -3.36
N SER A 83 24.97 23.65 -3.21
CA SER A 83 25.66 22.90 -4.27
C SER A 83 24.73 22.21 -5.27
N ILE A 84 23.44 22.07 -4.95
CA ILE A 84 22.42 21.42 -5.79
C ILE A 84 21.31 22.43 -6.17
N ARG A 85 21.58 23.74 -6.05
CA ARG A 85 20.73 24.82 -6.56
C ARG A 85 21.12 25.23 -7.97
#